data_AF-Q6P5C5-F1
#
_entry.id   AF-Q6P5C5-F1
#
_cell.length_a   1.000
_cell.length_b   1.000
_cell.length_c   1.000
_cell.angle_alpha   90.00
_cell.angle_beta   90.00
_cell.angle_gamma   90.00
#
_symmetry.space_group_name_H-M   'P 1'
#
loop_
_entity.id
_entity.type
_entity.pdbx_description
1 polymer ?
#
loop_
_entity_poly.entity_id
_entity_poly.type
_entity_poly.pdbx_seq_one_letter_code
_entity_poly.pdbx_strand_id
1 'polypeptide(L)'
;MAASQTFPLGPTHEPASALMEPLPCTRSLAEGFLEEELRLNAELSQLQFPEPVGVIYNPVDYAWEPHRNYVTRYCQGPKEVLFLGMNPGPFGMAQTGVPFGEVNVVRDWLGVGGPVLTPPQEHPKRPVLGLECPQSEVSGARFWGFFRTLCGQPQVFFRHCFVHNLCPLLFLAPSGRNLTPAELPAKQREQLLSICDAALCRQVQLLGVRLVVGVGRLAEQRARRALAGLTPEVQVEGLLHPSPRSAQANKGWEAAARERLQELGLLPLLTDEGSARPT
;
A
#
# COMPACT_ATOMS: atom_id res chain seq x y z
N MET A 1 -68.60 -55.60 -30.72
CA MET A 1 -68.48 -55.40 -32.18
C MET A 1 -67.66 -54.14 -32.43
N ALA A 2 -66.65 -54.24 -33.31
CA ALA A 2 -65.78 -53.21 -33.93
C ALA A 2 -65.01 -52.27 -32.97
N ALA A 3 -63.69 -52.43 -32.71
CA ALA A 3 -62.52 -52.23 -33.59
C ALA A 3 -62.40 -50.78 -34.10
N SER A 4 -61.54 -49.94 -33.49
CA SER A 4 -60.09 -49.77 -33.73
C SER A 4 -59.80 -48.61 -34.67
N GLN A 5 -59.06 -47.60 -34.22
CA GLN A 5 -58.01 -46.93 -34.99
C GLN A 5 -57.17 -45.98 -34.10
N THR A 6 -55.87 -46.23 -34.11
CA THR A 6 -54.78 -45.50 -33.44
C THR A 6 -54.27 -44.34 -34.29
N PHE A 7 -53.90 -43.23 -33.65
CA PHE A 7 -52.98 -42.20 -34.20
C PHE A 7 -51.86 -41.94 -33.18
N PRO A 8 -50.58 -41.87 -33.59
CA PRO A 8 -49.48 -41.58 -32.68
C PRO A 8 -48.91 -40.15 -32.81
N LEU A 9 -48.45 -39.67 -31.64
CA LEU A 9 -47.29 -38.79 -31.36
C LEU A 9 -47.22 -37.38 -31.98
N GLY A 10 -47.24 -36.38 -31.10
CA GLY A 10 -46.48 -35.14 -31.25
C GLY A 10 -45.65 -34.90 -29.97
N PRO A 11 -44.35 -34.58 -30.07
CA PRO A 11 -43.51 -34.34 -28.90
C PRO A 11 -43.73 -32.90 -28.39
N THR A 12 -43.88 -32.78 -27.06
CA THR A 12 -43.96 -31.51 -26.35
C THR A 12 -42.56 -30.89 -26.23
N HIS A 13 -42.40 -29.68 -26.77
CA HIS A 13 -41.24 -28.81 -26.55
C HIS A 13 -41.22 -28.32 -25.09
N GLU A 14 -40.19 -28.71 -24.32
CA GLU A 14 -39.79 -28.00 -23.10
C GLU A 14 -38.75 -26.92 -23.46
N PRO A 15 -38.81 -25.74 -22.83
CA PRO A 15 -37.84 -24.67 -23.06
C PRO A 15 -36.52 -25.00 -22.36
N ALA A 16 -35.42 -24.93 -23.12
CA ALA A 16 -34.07 -25.06 -22.61
C ALA A 16 -33.78 -24.00 -21.55
N SER A 17 -33.62 -24.44 -20.30
CA SER A 17 -33.03 -23.64 -19.23
C SER A 17 -31.54 -23.46 -19.54
N ALA A 18 -31.16 -22.25 -19.96
CA ALA A 18 -29.77 -21.88 -20.15
C ALA A 18 -29.06 -21.88 -18.79
N LEU A 19 -28.26 -22.91 -18.55
CA LEU A 19 -27.29 -22.97 -17.47
C LEU A 19 -26.26 -21.84 -17.70
N MET A 20 -26.40 -20.73 -16.98
CA MET A 20 -25.32 -19.74 -16.85
C MET A 20 -24.16 -20.40 -16.12
N GLU A 21 -23.07 -20.69 -16.84
CA GLU A 21 -21.78 -20.99 -16.22
C GLU A 21 -21.29 -19.76 -15.43
N PRO A 22 -20.79 -19.92 -14.19
CA PRO A 22 -20.20 -18.82 -13.47
C PRO A 22 -18.85 -18.47 -14.13
N LEU A 23 -18.76 -17.26 -14.71
CA LEU A 23 -17.50 -16.68 -15.17
C LEU A 23 -16.47 -16.70 -14.01
N PRO A 24 -15.28 -17.30 -14.17
CA PRO A 24 -14.23 -17.21 -13.17
C PRO A 24 -13.64 -15.81 -13.23
N CYS A 25 -14.17 -14.89 -12.42
CA CYS A 25 -13.57 -13.57 -12.26
C CYS A 25 -12.37 -13.70 -11.33
N THR A 26 -11.25 -14.25 -11.83
CA THR A 26 -9.97 -14.20 -11.11
C THR A 26 -9.45 -12.77 -11.21
N ARG A 27 -9.85 -11.93 -10.26
CA ARG A 27 -9.30 -10.57 -10.10
C ARG A 27 -7.78 -10.69 -9.97
N SER A 28 -7.04 -9.78 -10.61
CA SER A 28 -5.60 -9.70 -10.40
C SER A 28 -5.30 -9.30 -8.96
N LEU A 29 -4.10 -9.65 -8.47
CA LEU A 29 -3.69 -9.28 -7.12
C LEU A 29 -3.70 -7.75 -6.92
N ALA A 30 -3.28 -7.00 -7.94
CA ALA A 30 -3.31 -5.54 -7.95
C ALA A 30 -4.73 -4.98 -7.81
N GLU A 31 -5.71 -5.54 -8.54
CA GLU A 31 -7.12 -5.12 -8.43
C GLU A 31 -7.69 -5.42 -7.05
N GLY A 32 -7.44 -6.61 -6.51
CA GLY A 32 -7.86 -6.94 -5.14
C GLY A 32 -7.26 -6.00 -4.10
N PHE A 33 -6.00 -5.58 -4.28
CA PHE A 33 -5.33 -4.68 -3.35
C PHE A 33 -5.95 -3.28 -3.39
N LEU A 34 -6.20 -2.76 -4.59
CA LEU A 34 -6.86 -1.47 -4.80
C LEU A 34 -8.29 -1.47 -4.25
N GLU A 35 -9.04 -2.58 -4.38
CA GLU A 35 -10.38 -2.71 -3.80
C GLU A 35 -10.36 -2.65 -2.26
N GLU A 36 -9.36 -3.25 -1.61
CA GLU A 36 -9.19 -3.13 -0.16
C GLU A 36 -8.80 -1.71 0.27
N GLU A 37 -8.02 -0.98 -0.54
CA GLU A 37 -7.73 0.44 -0.29
C GLU A 37 -8.98 1.32 -0.46
N LEU A 38 -9.82 1.06 -1.46
CA LEU A 38 -11.10 1.76 -1.63
C LEU A 38 -12.05 1.46 -0.47
N ARG A 39 -12.09 0.21 0.02
CA ARG A 39 -12.86 -0.14 1.23
C ARG A 39 -12.34 0.63 2.45
N LEU A 40 -11.03 0.66 2.65
CA LEU A 40 -10.40 1.42 3.73
C LEU A 40 -10.75 2.91 3.62
N ASN A 41 -10.66 3.51 2.43
CA ASN A 41 -11.04 4.90 2.22
C ASN A 41 -12.50 5.17 2.59
N ALA A 42 -13.42 4.27 2.23
CA ALA A 42 -14.82 4.38 2.60
C ALA A 42 -15.02 4.34 4.13
N GLU A 43 -14.38 3.42 4.83
CA GLU A 43 -14.43 3.31 6.31
C GLU A 43 -13.85 4.57 6.98
N LEU A 44 -12.71 5.06 6.49
CA LEU A 44 -12.04 6.24 7.02
C LEU A 44 -12.82 7.54 6.79
N SER A 45 -13.57 7.64 5.69
CA SER A 45 -14.40 8.81 5.38
C SER A 45 -15.51 9.08 6.41
N GLN A 46 -15.88 8.06 7.19
CA GLN A 46 -16.91 8.17 8.24
C GLN A 46 -16.36 8.75 9.55
N LEU A 47 -15.04 8.86 9.69
CA LEU A 47 -14.41 9.41 10.89
C LEU A 47 -14.47 10.93 10.92
N GLN A 48 -14.68 11.48 12.11
CA GLN A 48 -14.58 12.91 12.38
C GLN A 48 -13.43 13.17 13.33
N PHE A 49 -12.62 14.17 13.00
CA PHE A 49 -11.45 14.54 13.78
C PHE A 49 -11.65 15.95 14.34
N PRO A 50 -11.70 16.12 15.68
CA PRO A 50 -11.77 17.43 16.28
C PRO A 50 -10.38 18.10 16.25
N GLU A 51 -10.29 19.29 16.84
CA GLU A 51 -9.00 19.92 17.14
C GLU A 51 -8.04 18.92 17.83
N PRO A 52 -6.74 18.96 17.49
CA PRO A 52 -6.05 20.00 16.74
C PRO A 52 -6.05 19.80 15.21
N VAL A 53 -6.84 18.87 14.66
CA VAL A 53 -6.90 18.65 13.19
C VAL A 53 -7.67 19.80 12.53
N GLY A 54 -7.05 20.41 11.51
CA GLY A 54 -7.65 21.46 10.70
C GLY A 54 -7.96 21.02 9.27
N VAL A 55 -7.07 20.25 8.64
CA VAL A 55 -7.24 19.74 7.27
C VAL A 55 -6.74 18.28 7.19
N ILE A 56 -7.41 17.46 6.39
CA ILE A 56 -7.08 16.05 6.17
C ILE A 56 -6.88 15.83 4.67
N TYR A 57 -5.75 15.26 4.29
CA TYR A 57 -5.47 14.84 2.92
C TYR A 57 -5.56 13.32 2.81
N ASN A 58 -6.18 12.83 1.73
CA ASN A 58 -6.15 11.43 1.33
C ASN A 58 -5.57 11.29 -0.09
N PRO A 59 -4.24 11.07 -0.25
CA PRO A 59 -3.63 10.87 -1.56
C PRO A 59 -4.13 9.64 -2.32
N VAL A 60 -4.75 8.66 -1.66
CA VAL A 60 -5.39 7.51 -2.33
C VAL A 60 -6.78 7.90 -2.89
N ASP A 61 -7.11 9.20 -2.90
CA ASP A 61 -8.28 9.77 -3.57
C ASP A 61 -7.82 10.75 -4.67
N TYR A 62 -7.22 11.88 -4.28
CA TYR A 62 -6.84 12.92 -5.26
C TYR A 62 -5.60 12.57 -6.10
N ALA A 63 -4.72 11.67 -5.64
CA ALA A 63 -3.57 11.16 -6.40
C ALA A 63 -3.79 9.70 -6.83
N TRP A 64 -5.05 9.32 -7.10
CA TRP A 64 -5.43 7.95 -7.44
C TRP A 64 -4.73 7.41 -8.68
N GLU A 65 -4.58 8.19 -9.75
CA GLU A 65 -3.97 7.68 -10.99
C GLU A 65 -2.51 7.24 -10.83
N PRO A 66 -1.57 8.05 -10.28
CA PRO A 66 -0.22 7.57 -10.02
C PRO A 66 -0.18 6.46 -8.96
N HIS A 67 -1.05 6.48 -7.96
CA HIS A 67 -1.16 5.40 -6.98
C HIS A 67 -1.59 4.07 -7.63
N ARG A 68 -2.64 4.08 -8.45
CA ARG A 68 -3.10 2.94 -9.25
C ARG A 68 -2.01 2.48 -10.21
N ASN A 69 -1.29 3.39 -10.86
CA ASN A 69 -0.17 3.04 -11.72
C ASN A 69 0.95 2.32 -10.94
N TYR A 70 1.29 2.78 -9.74
CA TYR A 70 2.22 2.11 -8.83
C TYR A 70 1.76 0.68 -8.47
N VAL A 71 0.52 0.52 -8.00
CA VAL A 71 0.00 -0.79 -7.57
C VAL A 71 -0.09 -1.75 -8.76
N THR A 72 -0.68 -1.32 -9.87
CA THR A 72 -0.79 -2.14 -11.09
C THR A 72 0.58 -2.46 -11.70
N ARG A 73 1.59 -1.59 -11.60
CA ARG A 73 2.92 -1.92 -12.12
C ARG A 73 3.66 -2.95 -11.27
N TYR A 74 3.52 -2.88 -9.94
CA TYR A 74 4.41 -3.60 -9.03
C TYR A 74 3.75 -4.70 -8.20
N CYS A 75 2.43 -4.74 -8.12
CA CYS A 75 1.66 -5.77 -7.39
C CYS A 75 1.15 -6.89 -8.32
N GLN A 76 2.03 -7.42 -9.19
CA GLN A 76 1.67 -8.41 -10.22
C GLN A 76 1.67 -9.88 -9.75
N GLY A 77 2.00 -10.13 -8.49
CA GLY A 77 2.11 -11.47 -7.91
C GLY A 77 2.39 -11.40 -6.42
N PRO A 78 2.31 -12.55 -5.71
CA PRO A 78 2.42 -12.60 -4.25
C PRO A 78 3.72 -11.96 -3.78
N LYS A 79 3.68 -11.40 -2.57
CA LYS A 79 4.78 -10.65 -1.97
C LYS A 79 5.20 -11.38 -0.72
N GLU A 80 6.47 -11.74 -0.61
CA GLU A 80 7.01 -12.39 0.58
C GLU A 80 7.19 -11.36 1.72
N VAL A 81 7.56 -10.13 1.37
CA VAL A 81 7.88 -9.07 2.32
C VAL A 81 7.05 -7.81 2.06
N LEU A 82 6.46 -7.24 3.11
CA LEU A 82 5.82 -5.93 3.07
C LEU A 82 6.59 -4.93 3.93
N PHE A 83 7.12 -3.87 3.33
CA PHE A 83 7.62 -2.72 4.07
C PHE A 83 6.45 -1.78 4.40
N LEU A 84 6.24 -1.52 5.68
CA LEU A 84 5.09 -0.78 6.18
C LEU A 84 5.53 0.56 6.78
N GLY A 85 5.16 1.67 6.14
CA GLY A 85 5.26 3.00 6.73
C GLY A 85 4.05 3.36 7.59
N MET A 86 4.12 4.50 8.28
CA MET A 86 3.05 4.97 9.15
C MET A 86 1.92 5.63 8.36
N ASN A 87 2.23 6.73 7.68
CA ASN A 87 1.29 7.52 6.89
C ASN A 87 2.06 8.46 5.93
N PRO A 88 1.40 9.12 4.96
CA PRO A 88 2.06 10.01 4.01
C PRO A 88 2.87 11.13 4.68
N GLY A 89 4.02 11.45 4.08
CA GLY A 89 4.72 12.71 4.29
C GLY A 89 4.21 13.80 3.34
N PRO A 90 4.28 15.09 3.72
CA PRO A 90 3.70 16.20 2.98
C PRO A 90 4.32 16.46 1.60
N PHE A 91 5.56 16.02 1.37
CA PHE A 91 6.29 16.23 0.12
C PHE A 91 6.59 14.90 -0.61
N GLY A 92 6.10 13.78 -0.06
CA GLY A 92 6.24 12.45 -0.63
C GLY A 92 4.90 11.94 -1.16
N MET A 93 4.35 10.92 -0.49
CA MET A 93 3.08 10.29 -0.89
C MET A 93 1.91 11.28 -1.00
N ALA A 94 1.89 12.36 -0.19
CA ALA A 94 0.85 13.39 -0.32
C ALA A 94 0.90 14.15 -1.66
N GLN A 95 2.02 14.10 -2.38
CA GLN A 95 2.18 14.68 -3.71
C GLN A 95 2.05 13.62 -4.81
N THR A 96 2.52 12.40 -4.56
CA THR A 96 2.74 11.40 -5.63
C THR A 96 1.78 10.21 -5.60
N GLY A 97 1.03 10.01 -4.51
CA GLY A 97 0.25 8.79 -4.29
C GLY A 97 1.09 7.55 -3.95
N VAL A 98 2.42 7.61 -4.00
CA VAL A 98 3.30 6.45 -3.77
C VAL A 98 3.85 6.45 -2.33
N PRO A 99 3.82 5.33 -1.58
CA PRO A 99 4.44 5.22 -0.26
C PRO A 99 5.93 5.61 -0.29
N PHE A 100 6.36 6.42 0.68
CA PHE A 100 7.71 7.03 0.69
C PHE A 100 8.05 7.78 -0.62
N GLY A 101 7.05 8.20 -1.39
CA GLY A 101 7.21 8.60 -2.79
C GLY A 101 7.78 9.99 -2.98
N GLU A 102 9.09 10.14 -2.80
CA GLU A 102 9.82 11.33 -3.24
C GLU A 102 9.74 11.47 -4.76
N VAL A 103 9.43 12.68 -5.23
CA VAL A 103 9.01 12.96 -6.60
C VAL A 103 10.00 12.43 -7.65
N ASN A 104 11.29 12.71 -7.50
CA ASN A 104 12.29 12.33 -8.50
C ASN A 104 12.43 10.81 -8.58
N VAL A 105 12.46 10.11 -7.44
CA VAL A 105 12.54 8.65 -7.43
C VAL A 105 11.28 8.01 -8.02
N VAL A 106 10.10 8.58 -7.77
CA VAL A 106 8.82 8.08 -8.30
C VAL A 106 8.78 8.22 -9.82
N ARG A 107 9.16 9.39 -10.34
CA ARG A 107 9.18 9.67 -11.78
C ARG A 107 10.31 8.92 -12.49
N ASP A 108 11.54 9.02 -12.01
CA ASP A 108 12.74 8.66 -12.78
C ASP A 108 13.19 7.22 -12.55
N TRP A 109 12.85 6.61 -11.41
CA TRP A 109 13.26 5.23 -11.10
C TRP A 109 12.07 4.27 -11.06
N LEU A 110 10.96 4.63 -10.40
CA LEU A 110 9.75 3.82 -10.42
C LEU A 110 8.96 3.96 -11.74
N GLY A 111 9.23 5.01 -12.52
CA GLY A 111 8.51 5.27 -13.78
C GLY A 111 7.01 5.44 -13.59
N VAL A 112 6.58 5.86 -12.40
CA VAL A 112 5.17 6.02 -12.04
C VAL A 112 4.72 7.43 -12.38
N GLY A 113 3.57 7.52 -13.05
CA GLY A 113 2.99 8.78 -13.49
C GLY A 113 1.46 8.75 -13.49
N GLY A 114 0.87 9.93 -13.62
CA GLY A 114 -0.58 10.12 -13.67
C GLY A 114 -0.96 11.52 -13.21
N PRO A 115 -2.16 12.02 -13.55
CA PRO A 115 -2.66 13.28 -13.03
C PRO A 115 -2.82 13.20 -11.51
N VAL A 116 -2.50 14.29 -10.83
CA VAL A 116 -2.76 14.50 -9.41
C VAL A 116 -3.73 15.66 -9.29
N LEU A 117 -4.88 15.41 -8.68
CA LEU A 117 -5.92 16.41 -8.44
C LEU A 117 -5.65 17.16 -7.14
N THR A 118 -6.36 18.27 -6.96
CA THR A 118 -6.35 19.03 -5.70
C THR A 118 -7.25 18.34 -4.66
N PRO A 119 -6.83 18.22 -3.38
CA PRO A 119 -7.70 17.75 -2.31
C PRO A 119 -8.95 18.65 -2.17
N PRO A 120 -10.09 18.13 -1.65
CA PRO A 120 -11.32 18.92 -1.48
C PRO A 120 -11.15 20.20 -0.66
N GLN A 121 -10.25 20.16 0.33
CA GLN A 121 -9.81 21.33 1.10
C GLN A 121 -8.30 21.32 1.15
N GLU A 122 -7.67 22.36 0.61
CA GLU A 122 -6.22 22.52 0.61
C GLU A 122 -5.79 23.56 1.65
N HIS A 123 -4.74 23.26 2.41
CA HIS A 123 -4.10 24.23 3.29
C HIS A 123 -3.08 25.07 2.51
N PRO A 124 -3.11 26.41 2.58
CA PRO A 124 -2.29 27.28 1.73
C PRO A 124 -0.76 27.10 1.88
N LYS A 125 -0.30 26.63 3.04
CA LYS A 125 1.12 26.29 3.29
C LYS A 125 1.52 24.86 2.89
N ARG A 126 0.59 24.05 2.39
CA ARG A 126 0.79 22.65 2.00
C ARG A 126 0.05 22.36 0.69
N PRO A 127 0.35 23.08 -0.40
CA PRO A 127 -0.29 22.81 -1.68
C PRO A 127 0.09 21.42 -2.20
N VAL A 128 -0.84 20.77 -2.90
CA VAL A 128 -0.58 19.56 -3.67
C VAL A 128 -0.23 19.97 -5.10
N LEU A 129 1.05 19.86 -5.42
CA LEU A 129 1.65 20.23 -6.71
C LEU A 129 1.93 18.99 -7.57
N GLY A 130 1.57 17.79 -7.10
CA GLY A 130 1.75 16.56 -7.84
C GLY A 130 3.21 16.20 -8.07
N LEU A 131 3.50 15.62 -9.25
CA LEU A 131 4.85 15.27 -9.70
C LEU A 131 5.72 16.50 -10.08
N GLU A 132 5.16 17.70 -9.97
CA GLU A 132 5.88 18.98 -10.16
C GLU A 132 6.29 19.62 -8.81
N CYS A 133 6.04 18.95 -7.67
CA CYS A 133 6.45 19.48 -6.38
C CYS A 133 7.98 19.63 -6.32
N PRO A 134 8.52 20.84 -6.04
CA PRO A 134 9.96 21.08 -6.05
C PRO A 134 10.66 20.59 -4.77
N GLN A 135 9.90 20.22 -3.73
CA GLN A 135 10.44 19.84 -2.43
C GLN A 135 10.71 18.34 -2.40
N SER A 136 11.93 17.97 -2.02
CA SER A 136 12.28 16.56 -1.82
C SER A 136 11.91 16.08 -0.42
N GLU A 137 11.17 14.98 -0.33
CA GLU A 137 10.88 14.29 0.92
C GLU A 137 12.08 13.42 1.34
N VAL A 138 12.92 13.93 2.25
CA VAL A 138 14.18 13.28 2.67
C VAL A 138 13.99 11.82 3.09
N SER A 139 12.90 11.51 3.80
CA SER A 139 12.60 10.14 4.22
C SER A 139 12.41 9.21 3.02
N GLY A 140 11.71 9.68 1.99
CA GLY A 140 11.46 8.95 0.75
C GLY A 140 12.70 8.82 -0.12
N ALA A 141 13.47 9.91 -0.27
CA ALA A 141 14.74 9.91 -0.99
C ALA A 141 15.72 8.89 -0.42
N ARG A 142 15.88 8.84 0.91
CA ARG A 142 16.72 7.84 1.59
C ARG A 142 16.18 6.42 1.36
N PHE A 143 14.88 6.20 1.60
CA PHE A 143 14.26 4.88 1.50
C PHE A 143 14.45 4.27 0.11
N TRP A 144 14.01 4.97 -0.93
CA TRP A 144 14.09 4.47 -2.29
C TRP A 144 15.49 4.59 -2.89
N GLY A 145 16.28 5.59 -2.50
CA GLY A 145 17.68 5.70 -2.90
C GLY A 145 18.50 4.48 -2.46
N PHE A 146 18.27 3.98 -1.25
CA PHE A 146 18.88 2.75 -0.76
C PHE A 146 18.50 1.52 -1.62
N PHE A 147 17.21 1.31 -1.88
CA PHE A 147 16.78 0.17 -2.70
C PHE A 147 17.17 0.31 -4.17
N ARG A 148 17.25 1.53 -4.70
CA ARG A 148 17.81 1.79 -6.03
C ARG A 148 19.26 1.35 -6.12
N THR A 149 20.08 1.69 -5.13
CA THR A 149 21.48 1.25 -5.06
C THR A 149 21.61 -0.25 -4.88
N LEU A 150 20.76 -0.87 -4.05
CA LEU A 150 20.82 -2.30 -3.76
C LEU A 150 20.33 -3.17 -4.92
N CYS A 151 19.22 -2.79 -5.55
CA CYS A 151 18.49 -3.62 -6.51
C CYS A 151 18.79 -3.26 -7.97
N GLY A 152 19.28 -2.04 -8.23
CA GLY A 152 19.46 -1.48 -9.57
C GLY A 152 18.13 -1.15 -10.25
N GLN A 153 17.37 -2.18 -10.61
CA GLN A 153 16.05 -2.06 -11.24
C GLN A 153 14.92 -2.24 -10.22
N PRO A 154 13.80 -1.50 -10.34
CA PRO A 154 12.68 -1.64 -9.40
C PRO A 154 12.06 -3.05 -9.43
N GLN A 155 12.06 -3.73 -10.59
CA GLN A 155 11.51 -5.09 -10.73
C GLN A 155 12.21 -6.10 -9.82
N VAL A 156 13.50 -5.93 -9.55
CA VAL A 156 14.26 -6.80 -8.63
C VAL A 156 13.69 -6.67 -7.21
N PHE A 157 13.48 -5.45 -6.72
CA PHE A 157 12.83 -5.20 -5.43
C PHE A 157 11.40 -5.77 -5.41
N PHE A 158 10.58 -5.39 -6.38
CA PHE A 158 9.15 -5.72 -6.39
C PHE A 158 8.84 -7.17 -6.73
N ARG A 159 9.84 -7.98 -7.11
CA ARG A 159 9.65 -9.43 -7.33
C ARG A 159 9.14 -10.11 -6.06
N HIS A 160 9.72 -9.77 -4.91
CA HIS A 160 9.39 -10.37 -3.62
C HIS A 160 8.85 -9.37 -2.60
N CYS A 161 9.11 -8.07 -2.79
CA CYS A 161 8.75 -7.03 -1.82
C CYS A 161 7.63 -6.13 -2.32
N PHE A 162 6.93 -5.50 -1.38
CA PHE A 162 6.03 -4.38 -1.67
C PHE A 162 6.11 -3.33 -0.56
N VAL A 163 5.62 -2.11 -0.83
CA VAL A 163 5.65 -1.01 0.14
C VAL A 163 4.25 -0.44 0.29
N HIS A 164 3.82 -0.23 1.54
CA HIS A 164 2.52 0.34 1.85
C HIS A 164 2.60 1.23 3.10
N ASN A 165 1.58 2.04 3.35
CA ASN A 165 1.43 2.79 4.60
C ASN A 165 0.25 2.22 5.38
N LEU A 166 0.40 2.06 6.70
CA LEU A 166 -0.70 1.65 7.58
C LEU A 166 -1.94 2.55 7.44
N CYS A 167 -1.72 3.85 7.37
CA CYS A 167 -2.77 4.85 7.23
C CYS A 167 -2.55 5.68 5.96
N PRO A 168 -3.54 5.82 5.06
CA PRO A 168 -3.39 6.64 3.87
C PRO A 168 -3.56 8.14 4.15
N LEU A 169 -4.01 8.54 5.35
CA LEU A 169 -4.35 9.93 5.66
C LEU A 169 -3.15 10.74 6.16
N LEU A 170 -3.09 12.00 5.74
CA LEU A 170 -2.21 13.02 6.30
C LEU A 170 -3.04 14.07 7.04
N PHE A 171 -2.64 14.38 8.28
CA PHE A 171 -3.34 15.33 9.14
C PHE A 171 -2.53 16.61 9.28
N LEU A 172 -3.18 17.76 9.09
CA LEU A 172 -2.59 19.08 9.26
C LEU A 172 -3.33 19.85 10.36
N ALA A 173 -2.59 20.53 11.23
CA ALA A 173 -3.15 21.55 12.12
C ALA A 173 -3.59 22.79 11.32
N PRO A 174 -4.42 23.69 11.88
CA PRO A 174 -4.79 24.96 11.22
C PRO A 174 -3.61 25.84 10.79
N SER A 175 -2.42 25.63 11.36
CA SER A 175 -1.18 26.32 10.98
C SER A 175 -0.47 25.72 9.75
N GLY A 176 -0.93 24.57 9.26
CA GLY A 176 -0.28 23.77 8.21
C GLY A 176 0.81 22.83 8.72
N ARG A 177 1.00 22.75 10.04
CA ARG A 177 1.94 21.81 10.67
C ARG A 177 1.40 20.39 10.55
N ASN A 178 2.25 19.44 10.14
CA ASN A 178 1.91 18.02 10.12
C ASN A 178 1.65 17.50 11.54
N LEU A 179 0.54 16.78 11.70
CA LEU A 179 0.18 16.03 12.90
C LEU A 179 0.39 14.54 12.60
N THR A 180 1.23 13.90 13.40
CA THR A 180 1.36 12.44 13.37
C THR A 180 0.13 11.79 14.02
N PRO A 181 -0.20 10.52 13.71
CA PRO A 181 -1.27 9.80 14.41
C PRO A 181 -1.15 9.84 15.93
N ALA A 182 0.08 9.88 16.47
CA ALA A 182 0.33 10.00 17.91
C ALA A 182 -0.16 11.32 18.53
N GLU A 183 -0.23 12.40 17.74
CA GLU A 183 -0.70 13.73 18.17
C GLU A 183 -2.22 13.89 18.06
N LEU A 184 -2.93 12.90 17.50
CA LEU A 184 -4.39 12.89 17.46
C LEU A 184 -4.97 12.60 18.85
N PRO A 185 -6.16 13.13 19.18
CA PRO A 185 -6.84 12.79 20.43
C PRO A 185 -7.06 11.28 20.55
N ALA A 186 -6.89 10.74 21.77
CA ALA A 186 -6.74 9.30 21.98
C ALA A 186 -7.89 8.45 21.41
N LYS A 187 -9.14 8.93 21.54
CA LYS A 187 -10.33 8.23 21.01
C LYS A 187 -10.27 8.11 19.49
N GLN A 188 -10.06 9.22 18.79
CA GLN A 188 -9.98 9.26 17.32
C GLN A 188 -8.76 8.49 16.81
N ARG A 189 -7.63 8.59 17.51
CA ARG A 189 -6.44 7.80 17.21
C ARG A 189 -6.72 6.29 17.25
N GLU A 190 -7.35 5.79 18.31
CA GLU A 190 -7.66 4.37 18.39
C GLU A 190 -8.72 3.94 17.36
N GLN A 191 -9.73 4.75 17.08
CA GLN A 191 -10.71 4.47 16.02
C GLN A 191 -10.03 4.37 14.64
N LEU A 192 -9.25 5.39 14.28
CA LEU A 192 -8.48 5.44 13.04
C LEU A 192 -7.59 4.21 12.88
N LEU A 193 -6.71 3.99 13.86
CA LEU A 193 -5.70 2.96 13.72
C LEU A 193 -6.31 1.55 13.83
N SER A 194 -7.45 1.36 14.49
CA SER A 194 -8.11 0.04 14.51
C SER A 194 -8.74 -0.32 13.16
N ILE A 195 -9.29 0.66 12.43
CA ILE A 195 -9.74 0.46 11.04
C ILE A 195 -8.54 0.12 10.14
N CYS A 196 -7.44 0.87 10.27
CA CYS A 196 -6.20 0.60 9.55
C CYS A 196 -5.61 -0.78 9.86
N ASP A 197 -5.61 -1.22 11.13
CA ASP A 197 -5.14 -2.56 11.53
C ASP A 197 -5.96 -3.66 10.83
N ALA A 198 -7.29 -3.51 10.77
CA ALA A 198 -8.17 -4.48 10.12
C ALA A 198 -7.93 -4.56 8.60
N ALA A 199 -7.72 -3.42 7.95
CA ALA A 199 -7.36 -3.37 6.53
C ALA A 199 -5.98 -4.00 6.28
N LEU A 200 -4.99 -3.71 7.13
CA LEU A 200 -3.65 -4.31 7.04
C LEU A 200 -3.71 -5.83 7.09
N CYS A 201 -4.52 -6.41 7.98
CA CYS A 201 -4.69 -7.86 8.05
C CYS A 201 -5.18 -8.44 6.71
N ARG A 202 -6.21 -7.85 6.11
CA ARG A 202 -6.75 -8.27 4.80
C ARG A 202 -5.71 -8.12 3.69
N GLN A 203 -4.98 -7.01 3.67
CA GLN A 203 -3.94 -6.73 2.68
C GLN A 203 -2.76 -7.73 2.78
N VAL A 204 -2.30 -8.04 3.99
CA VAL A 204 -1.22 -9.03 4.22
C VAL A 204 -1.65 -10.42 3.74
N GLN A 205 -2.87 -10.84 4.08
CA GLN A 205 -3.42 -12.12 3.63
C GLN A 205 -3.55 -12.16 2.10
N LEU A 206 -4.10 -11.11 1.50
CA LEU A 206 -4.27 -10.98 0.05
C LEU A 206 -2.92 -11.10 -0.69
N LEU A 207 -1.90 -10.38 -0.21
CA LEU A 207 -0.57 -10.38 -0.80
C LEU A 207 0.21 -11.68 -0.57
N GLY A 208 -0.21 -12.52 0.38
CA GLY A 208 0.53 -13.74 0.77
C GLY A 208 1.82 -13.43 1.53
N VAL A 209 1.87 -12.31 2.25
CA VAL A 209 3.06 -11.83 2.98
C VAL A 209 3.41 -12.75 4.13
N ARG A 210 4.70 -13.06 4.27
CA ARG A 210 5.27 -13.85 5.37
C ARG A 210 6.05 -13.01 6.36
N LEU A 211 6.55 -11.84 5.93
CA LEU A 211 7.27 -10.91 6.78
C LEU A 211 6.79 -9.47 6.55
N VAL A 212 6.34 -8.82 7.62
CA VAL A 212 6.10 -7.37 7.62
C VAL A 212 7.26 -6.67 8.30
N VAL A 213 7.88 -5.73 7.60
CA VAL A 213 8.96 -4.88 8.11
C VAL A 213 8.40 -3.48 8.38
N GLY A 214 8.12 -3.18 9.64
CA GLY A 214 7.66 -1.87 10.08
C GLY A 214 8.78 -0.83 10.00
N VAL A 215 8.62 0.16 9.14
CA VAL A 215 9.56 1.27 8.98
C VAL A 215 9.29 2.31 10.07
N GLY A 216 10.00 2.17 11.19
CA GLY A 216 9.79 2.93 12.42
C GLY A 216 8.91 2.21 13.45
N ARG A 217 9.13 2.56 14.72
CA ARG A 217 8.54 1.86 15.87
C ARG A 217 7.01 1.81 15.85
N LEU A 218 6.34 2.88 15.45
CA LEU A 218 4.88 2.91 15.42
C LEU A 218 4.35 1.90 14.40
N ALA A 219 4.86 1.91 13.17
CA ALA A 219 4.45 0.96 12.13
C ALA A 219 4.70 -0.49 12.56
N GLU A 220 5.87 -0.77 13.14
CA GLU A 220 6.21 -2.10 13.69
C GLU A 220 5.23 -2.54 14.79
N GLN A 221 4.99 -1.69 15.80
CA GLN A 221 4.10 -2.02 16.93
C GLN A 221 2.65 -2.23 16.47
N ARG A 222 2.18 -1.41 15.52
CA ARG A 222 0.82 -1.54 14.96
C ARG A 222 0.68 -2.79 14.12
N ALA A 223 1.66 -3.11 13.26
CA ALA A 223 1.67 -4.36 12.51
C ALA A 223 1.66 -5.58 13.45
N ARG A 224 2.48 -5.57 14.50
CA ARG A 224 2.53 -6.66 15.49
C ARG A 224 1.20 -6.85 16.21
N ARG A 225 0.52 -5.76 16.53
CA ARG A 225 -0.83 -5.81 17.14
C ARG A 225 -1.86 -6.35 16.15
N ALA A 226 -1.90 -5.82 14.94
CA ALA A 226 -2.88 -6.16 13.91
C ALA A 226 -2.78 -7.62 13.45
N LEU A 227 -1.56 -8.15 13.39
CA LEU A 227 -1.25 -9.46 12.79
C LEU A 227 -0.99 -10.55 13.84
N ALA A 228 -1.26 -10.29 15.12
CA ALA A 228 -1.06 -11.27 16.19
C ALA A 228 -1.80 -12.59 15.94
N GLY A 229 -2.98 -12.54 15.31
CA GLY A 229 -3.77 -13.72 14.93
C GLY A 229 -3.25 -14.50 13.72
N LEU A 230 -2.21 -14.00 13.03
CA LEU A 230 -1.55 -14.65 11.88
C LEU A 230 -0.14 -15.13 12.22
N THR A 231 0.23 -15.14 13.51
CA THR A 231 1.51 -15.67 13.98
C THR A 231 1.36 -17.18 14.23
N PRO A 232 2.32 -18.03 13.81
CA PRO A 232 3.67 -17.70 13.32
C PRO A 232 3.81 -17.55 11.80
N GLU A 233 2.73 -17.67 11.02
CA GLU A 233 2.77 -17.64 9.55
C GLU A 233 3.25 -16.29 8.99
N VAL A 234 2.94 -15.19 9.70
CA VAL A 234 3.37 -13.84 9.38
C VAL A 234 4.20 -13.28 10.53
N GLN A 235 5.47 -13.02 10.26
CA GLN A 235 6.41 -12.41 11.19
C GLN A 235 6.37 -10.88 11.08
N VAL A 236 6.68 -10.19 12.18
CA VAL A 236 6.75 -8.72 12.22
C VAL A 236 8.05 -8.25 12.84
N GLU A 237 8.83 -7.54 12.03
CA GLU A 237 10.14 -7.02 12.37
C GLU A 237 10.23 -5.50 12.15
N GLY A 238 11.23 -4.87 12.76
CA GLY A 238 11.45 -3.42 12.66
C GLY A 238 12.60 -3.04 11.74
N LEU A 239 12.46 -1.89 11.07
CA LEU A 239 13.53 -1.14 10.40
C LEU A 239 13.57 0.28 10.95
N LEU A 240 14.77 0.84 11.13
CA LEU A 240 14.93 2.24 11.53
C LEU A 240 14.23 3.17 10.52
N HIS A 241 13.48 4.17 10.99
CA HIS A 241 12.84 5.12 10.07
C HIS A 241 13.88 6.11 9.48
N PRO A 242 13.85 6.41 8.16
CA PRO A 242 14.82 7.29 7.48
C PRO A 242 14.69 8.78 7.79
N SER A 243 13.88 9.19 8.77
CA SER A 243 13.51 10.60 8.95
C SER A 243 14.70 11.43 9.40
N PRO A 244 14.89 12.65 8.87
CA PRO A 244 15.92 13.57 9.37
C PRO A 244 15.68 14.01 10.82
N ARG A 245 14.49 13.76 11.39
CA ARG A 245 14.22 13.99 12.83
C ARG A 245 14.87 12.94 13.74
N SER A 246 15.28 11.80 13.20
CA SER A 246 15.99 10.77 13.96
C SER A 246 17.49 11.03 13.94
N ALA A 247 18.06 11.33 15.11
CA ALA A 247 19.51 11.49 15.26
C ALA A 247 20.26 10.22 14.81
N GLN A 248 19.69 9.03 15.03
CA GLN A 248 20.27 7.76 14.58
C GLN A 248 20.27 7.65 13.05
N ALA A 249 19.18 8.04 12.37
CA ALA A 249 19.12 8.01 10.91
C ALA A 249 20.15 8.96 10.27
N ASN A 250 20.40 10.11 10.88
CA ASN A 250 21.40 11.07 10.39
C ASN A 250 22.85 10.60 10.56
N LYS A 251 23.13 9.62 11.43
CA LYS A 251 24.47 9.03 11.60
C LYS A 251 24.83 8.01 10.52
N GLY A 252 23.87 7.52 9.75
CA GLY A 252 24.10 6.49 8.73
C GLY A 252 22.93 5.53 8.57
N TRP A 253 21.78 6.04 8.11
CA TRP A 253 20.58 5.23 7.93
C TRP A 253 20.79 4.05 6.96
N GLU A 254 21.46 4.26 5.83
CA GLU A 254 21.66 3.21 4.82
C GLU A 254 22.49 2.03 5.34
N ALA A 255 23.52 2.30 6.13
CA ALA A 255 24.34 1.27 6.75
C ALA A 255 23.52 0.44 7.76
N ALA A 256 22.79 1.11 8.65
CA ALA A 256 21.89 0.45 9.60
C ALA A 256 20.78 -0.35 8.90
N ALA A 257 20.25 0.16 7.78
CA ALA A 257 19.26 -0.55 6.98
C ALA A 257 19.84 -1.81 6.33
N ARG A 258 21.04 -1.73 5.74
CA ARG A 258 21.73 -2.88 5.16
C ARG A 258 22.00 -3.97 6.19
N GLU A 259 22.56 -3.60 7.35
CA GLU A 259 22.81 -4.53 8.46
C GLU A 259 21.52 -5.22 8.90
N ARG A 260 20.45 -4.45 9.10
CA ARG A 260 19.17 -5.01 9.51
C ARG A 260 18.58 -5.96 8.46
N LEU A 261 18.66 -5.63 7.17
CA LEU A 261 18.19 -6.51 6.10
C LEU A 261 19.04 -7.78 5.98
N GLN A 262 20.34 -7.73 6.33
CA GLN A 262 21.20 -8.90 6.40
C GLN A 262 20.81 -9.82 7.56
N GLU A 263 20.56 -9.27 8.75
CA GLU A 263 20.07 -10.04 9.91
C GLU A 263 18.75 -10.76 9.63
N LEU A 264 17.86 -10.10 8.88
CA LEU A 264 16.57 -10.66 8.47
C LEU A 264 16.67 -11.63 7.28
N GLY A 265 17.87 -11.84 6.71
CA GLY A 265 18.07 -12.72 5.56
C GLY A 265 17.44 -12.21 4.27
N LEU A 266 17.20 -10.90 4.13
CA LEU A 266 16.48 -10.30 3.01
C LEU A 266 17.37 -9.90 1.84
N LEU A 267 18.69 -9.77 2.03
CA LEU A 267 19.60 -9.36 0.95
C LEU A 267 19.52 -10.26 -0.29
N PRO A 268 19.45 -11.61 -0.19
CA PRO A 268 19.33 -12.48 -1.37
C PRO A 268 18.05 -12.25 -2.20
N LEU A 269 16.97 -11.75 -1.60
CA LEU A 269 15.72 -11.40 -2.30
C LEU A 269 15.81 -10.06 -3.05
N LEU A 270 16.81 -9.25 -2.72
CA LEU A 270 16.96 -7.86 -3.17
C LEU A 270 18.14 -7.65 -4.14
N THR A 271 18.82 -8.73 -4.53
CA THR A 271 19.97 -8.72 -5.44
C THR A 271 19.76 -9.72 -6.59
N ASP A 272 20.19 -9.37 -7.80
CA ASP A 272 20.01 -10.21 -9.01
C ASP A 272 21.04 -11.36 -9.14
N GLU A 273 21.58 -11.87 -8.03
CA GLU A 273 22.59 -12.95 -8.05
C GLU A 273 22.01 -14.32 -8.46
N GLY A 274 20.72 -14.38 -8.82
CA GLY A 274 20.05 -15.57 -9.34
C GLY A 274 20.22 -15.82 -10.85
N SER A 275 20.72 -14.85 -11.63
CA SER A 275 20.94 -15.02 -13.08
C SER A 275 22.38 -15.47 -13.44
N ALA A 276 23.29 -15.50 -12.46
CA ALA A 276 24.71 -15.83 -12.65
C ALA A 276 25.11 -17.21 -12.10
N ARG A 277 24.25 -18.23 -12.18
CA ARG A 277 24.74 -19.63 -12.09
C ARG A 277 25.25 -20.04 -13.47
N PRO A 278 26.55 -20.34 -13.63
CA PRO A 278 26.99 -21.04 -14.83
C PRO A 278 26.40 -22.45 -14.80
N THR A 279 25.85 -22.89 -15.93
CA THR A 279 25.81 -24.31 -16.28
C THR A 279 27.21 -24.89 -16.24
#